data_AF-A0A8H6HYS1-F1
#
_entry.id   AF-A0A8H6HYS1-F1
#
_cell.length_a   1.000
_cell.length_b   1.000
_cell.length_c   1.000
_cell.angle_alpha   90.00
_cell.angle_beta   90.00
_cell.angle_gamma   90.00
#
_symmetry.space_group_name_H-M   'P 1'
#
loop_
_entity.id
_entity.type
_entity.pdbx_description
1 polymer ?
#
loop_
_entity_poly.entity_id
_entity_poly.type
_entity_poly.pdbx_seq_one_letter_code
_entity_poly.pdbx_strand_id
1 'polypeptide(L)'
;MSKSKILSILSRYRKMIQSADRLKRVQEIARFTAMEMENGASFDTDMQLLIIHDPVVTLVHSDQRIWLAVGEINGIRYNSQSLQRVGHSLLGESALKVSIQVLGLRPATSDDDPEKVHDWRTYTMPCESLTIPAWFIEPLDPEVHTGPKPFYLFKTPFLIAQTSLLIQRL
;
A
#
# COMPACT_ATOMS: atom_id res chain seq x y z
N MET A 1 19.68 2.19 11.66
CA MET A 1 19.54 2.92 10.37
C MET A 1 20.04 4.35 10.54
N SER A 2 20.82 4.89 9.59
CA SER A 2 21.38 6.25 9.68
C SER A 2 20.38 7.32 9.26
N LYS A 3 20.32 8.43 10.01
CA LYS A 3 19.49 9.62 9.72
C LYS A 3 19.68 10.14 8.28
N SER A 4 20.90 10.07 7.74
CA SER A 4 21.19 10.50 6.37
C SER A 4 20.55 9.59 5.31
N LYS A 5 20.40 8.29 5.59
CA LYS A 5 19.72 7.33 4.69
C LYS A 5 18.20 7.55 4.66
N ILE A 6 17.61 7.89 5.81
CA ILE A 6 16.18 8.21 5.90
C ILE A 6 15.88 9.51 5.15
N LEU A 7 16.72 10.54 5.33
CA LEU A 7 16.56 11.82 4.64
C LEU A 7 16.74 11.72 3.12
N SER A 8 17.62 10.84 2.63
CA SER A 8 17.82 10.64 1.19
C SER A 8 16.68 9.87 0.53
N ILE A 9 16.04 8.94 1.24
CA ILE A 9 14.80 8.29 0.78
C ILE A 9 13.70 9.35 0.71
N LEU A 10 13.52 10.12 1.78
CA LEU A 10 12.52 11.18 1.89
C LEU A 10 12.64 12.27 0.80
N SER A 11 13.87 12.67 0.45
CA SER A 11 14.09 13.71 -0.56
C SER A 11 13.66 13.27 -1.96
N ARG A 12 13.70 11.96 -2.27
CA ARG A 12 13.24 11.42 -3.56
C ARG A 12 11.74 11.61 -3.78
N TYR A 13 10.96 11.61 -2.70
CA TYR A 13 9.49 11.77 -2.74
C TYR A 13 9.03 13.22 -2.51
N ARG A 14 9.93 14.11 -2.09
CA ARG A 14 9.64 15.55 -1.99
C ARG A 14 10.12 16.28 -3.25
N LYS A 15 9.40 16.10 -4.37
CA LYS A 15 9.51 17.05 -5.49
C LYS A 15 8.71 18.32 -5.14
N MET A 16 9.24 19.13 -4.23
CA MET A 16 8.76 20.50 -4.06
C MET A 16 9.28 21.31 -5.25
N ILE A 17 8.38 21.84 -6.08
CA ILE A 17 8.74 22.83 -7.10
C ILE A 17 9.14 24.10 -6.34
N GLN A 18 10.40 24.19 -5.95
CA GLN A 18 10.95 25.40 -5.35
C GLN A 18 11.41 26.35 -6.47
N SER A 19 11.32 27.64 -6.16
CA SER A 19 11.57 28.84 -6.96
C SER A 19 12.95 28.94 -7.66
N ALA A 20 13.77 27.90 -7.62
CA ALA A 20 14.99 27.76 -8.43
C ALA A 20 14.71 27.63 -9.94
N ASP A 21 13.47 27.32 -10.33
CA ASP A 21 13.06 27.23 -11.74
C ASP A 21 13.13 28.60 -12.48
N ARG A 22 13.11 29.71 -11.72
CA ARG A 22 13.29 31.05 -12.27
C ARG A 22 14.73 31.32 -12.70
N LEU A 23 15.72 30.75 -12.00
CA LEU A 23 17.14 30.85 -12.36
C LEU A 23 17.49 29.98 -13.58
N LYS A 24 16.85 28.81 -13.72
CA LYS A 24 17.04 27.93 -14.88
C LYS A 24 16.50 28.53 -16.18
N ARG A 25 15.41 29.30 -16.13
CA ARG A 25 14.87 30.03 -17.30
C ARG A 25 15.80 31.13 -17.82
N VAL A 26 16.66 31.69 -16.97
CA VAL A 26 17.65 32.69 -17.36
C VAL A 26 18.86 32.05 -18.06
N GLN A 27 19.04 30.73 -17.93
CA GLN A 27 20.19 29.99 -18.50
C GLN A 27 19.86 29.20 -19.77
N GLU A 28 18.69 29.42 -20.40
CA GLU A 28 18.30 28.83 -21.71
C GLU A 28 18.51 27.30 -21.84
N ILE A 29 18.39 26.54 -20.74
CA ILE A 29 18.51 25.08 -20.82
C ILE A 29 17.24 24.52 -21.47
N ALA A 30 17.39 23.91 -22.64
CA ALA A 30 16.31 23.44 -23.49
C ALA A 30 15.38 22.42 -22.79
N ARG A 31 14.07 22.57 -23.04
CA ARG A 31 12.96 21.92 -22.33
C ARG A 31 12.58 20.51 -22.82
N PHE A 32 13.32 19.91 -23.74
CA PHE A 32 12.89 18.66 -24.37
C PHE A 32 14.05 17.66 -24.49
N THR A 33 14.30 16.92 -23.42
CA THR A 33 14.54 15.49 -23.56
C THR A 33 13.22 14.80 -23.26
N ALA A 34 12.80 13.87 -24.10
CA ALA A 34 11.65 13.04 -23.87
C ALA A 34 11.78 12.41 -22.48
N MET A 35 11.05 12.96 -21.52
CA MET A 35 10.83 12.34 -20.23
C MET A 35 9.88 11.19 -20.53
N GLU A 36 10.43 10.05 -20.93
CA GLU A 36 9.86 8.80 -20.48
C GLU A 36 9.58 9.00 -18.99
N MET A 37 8.32 8.81 -18.62
CA MET A 37 7.87 8.80 -17.23
C MET A 37 8.48 7.58 -16.52
N GLU A 38 9.81 7.46 -16.51
CA GLU A 38 10.51 6.72 -15.50
C GLU A 38 10.37 7.51 -14.20
N ASN A 39 9.24 7.31 -13.52
CA ASN A 39 9.19 7.29 -12.06
C ASN A 39 9.99 6.07 -11.52
N GLY A 40 11.15 5.81 -12.12
CA GLY A 40 12.21 4.98 -11.62
C GLY A 40 12.99 5.79 -10.59
N ALA A 41 12.39 6.00 -9.42
CA ALA A 41 13.26 5.94 -8.25
C ALA A 41 13.97 4.59 -8.37
N SER A 42 15.28 4.59 -8.57
CA SER A 42 16.09 3.38 -8.44
C SER A 42 15.86 2.90 -7.01
N PHE A 43 14.98 1.91 -6.87
CA PHE A 43 14.79 1.21 -5.63
C PHE A 43 16.02 0.32 -5.46
N ASP A 44 16.64 0.39 -4.28
CA ASP A 44 17.49 -0.72 -3.84
C ASP A 44 16.60 -1.96 -3.92
N THR A 45 17.02 -2.97 -4.68
CA THR A 45 16.29 -4.24 -4.88
C THR A 45 15.98 -4.95 -3.56
N ASP A 46 16.63 -4.53 -2.46
CA ASP A 46 16.47 -5.02 -1.09
C ASP A 46 15.41 -4.31 -0.24
N MET A 47 14.75 -3.25 -0.73
CA MET A 47 13.70 -2.57 0.05
C MET A 47 12.33 -3.22 -0.21
N GLN A 48 11.66 -3.70 0.84
CA GLN A 48 10.25 -4.05 0.78
C GLN A 48 9.44 -2.83 0.32
N LEU A 49 8.72 -2.98 -0.79
CA LEU A 49 7.92 -1.93 -1.42
C LEU A 49 6.45 -2.27 -1.27
N LEU A 50 5.66 -1.24 -1.01
CA LEU A 50 4.21 -1.26 -1.11
C LEU A 50 3.81 -0.66 -2.46
N ILE A 51 3.05 -1.41 -3.23
CA ILE A 51 2.66 -1.12 -4.62
C ILE A 51 1.13 -1.08 -4.71
N ILE A 52 0.60 -0.38 -5.72
CA ILE A 52 -0.82 -0.50 -6.08
C ILE A 52 -1.13 -1.97 -6.40
N HIS A 53 -2.31 -2.43 -5.97
CA HIS A 53 -2.79 -3.81 -6.01
C HIS A 53 -2.20 -4.76 -4.97
N ASP A 54 -1.34 -4.28 -4.07
CA ASP A 54 -0.91 -5.10 -2.93
C ASP A 54 -2.07 -5.30 -1.95
N PRO A 55 -2.24 -6.53 -1.42
CA PRO A 55 -3.21 -6.79 -0.36
C PRO A 55 -2.70 -6.21 0.96
N VAL A 56 -3.62 -5.59 1.69
CA VAL A 56 -3.34 -4.98 3.00
C VAL A 56 -4.47 -5.27 3.97
N VAL A 57 -4.17 -5.12 5.26
CA VAL A 57 -5.18 -5.10 6.32
C VAL A 57 -5.14 -3.82 7.11
N THR A 58 -6.29 -3.43 7.63
CA THR A 58 -6.45 -2.33 8.56
C THR A 58 -7.55 -2.64 9.57
N LEU A 59 -7.65 -1.82 10.61
CA LEU A 59 -8.75 -1.88 11.57
C LEU A 59 -9.79 -0.81 11.22
N VAL A 60 -11.05 -1.21 11.18
CA VAL A 60 -12.18 -0.31 11.02
C VAL A 60 -13.08 -0.38 12.24
N HIS A 61 -13.74 0.73 12.56
CA HIS A 61 -14.63 0.82 13.70
C HIS A 61 -16.07 1.03 13.22
N SER A 62 -16.97 0.13 13.61
CA SER A 62 -18.41 0.23 13.35
C SER A 62 -19.18 -0.28 14.56
N ASP A 63 -20.24 0.43 14.94
CA ASP A 63 -21.18 0.00 16.00
C ASP A 63 -20.49 -0.38 17.32
N GLN A 64 -19.53 0.46 17.75
CA GLN A 64 -18.73 0.27 18.98
C GLN A 64 -17.86 -0.99 18.98
N ARG A 65 -17.61 -1.56 17.79
CA ARG A 65 -16.76 -2.74 17.60
C ARG A 65 -15.65 -2.43 16.61
N ILE A 66 -14.49 -3.02 16.86
CA ILE A 66 -13.34 -2.99 15.95
C ILE A 66 -13.40 -4.26 15.10
N TRP A 67 -13.23 -4.08 13.80
CA TRP A 67 -13.23 -5.13 12.79
C TRP A 67 -11.92 -5.11 12.02
N LEU A 68 -11.41 -6.28 11.67
CA LEU A 68 -10.33 -6.40 10.68
C LEU A 68 -10.94 -6.23 9.29
N ALA A 69 -10.40 -5.29 8.52
CA ALA A 69 -10.74 -5.11 7.11
C ALA A 69 -9.54 -5.55 6.25
N VAL A 70 -9.79 -6.45 5.31
CA VAL A 70 -8.85 -6.78 4.24
C VAL A 70 -9.17 -5.89 3.05
N GLY A 71 -8.16 -5.34 2.39
CA GLY A 71 -8.32 -4.50 1.23
C GLY A 71 -7.20 -4.66 0.24
N GLU A 72 -7.40 -4.10 -0.94
CA GLU A 72 -6.39 -3.99 -1.99
C GLU A 72 -6.07 -2.52 -2.21
N ILE A 73 -4.80 -2.19 -2.34
CA ILE A 73 -4.41 -0.79 -2.60
C ILE A 73 -4.86 -0.38 -3.99
N ASN A 74 -5.56 0.75 -4.07
CA ASN A 74 -5.91 1.36 -5.35
C ASN A 74 -5.35 2.78 -5.53
N GLY A 75 -4.64 3.30 -4.52
CA GLY A 75 -3.92 4.56 -4.66
C GLY A 75 -2.98 4.85 -3.51
N ILE A 76 -1.85 5.47 -3.80
CA ILE A 76 -0.87 5.91 -2.80
C ILE A 76 -0.63 7.40 -2.99
N ARG A 77 -0.69 8.19 -1.92
CA ARG A 77 -0.45 9.63 -1.95
C ARG A 77 0.54 10.05 -0.87
N TYR A 78 1.56 10.81 -1.26
CA TYR A 78 2.52 11.43 -0.35
C TYR A 78 2.56 12.93 -0.61
N ASN A 79 2.28 13.77 0.40
CA ASN A 79 2.23 15.24 0.25
C ASN A 79 1.40 15.70 -0.98
N SER A 80 0.20 15.12 -1.14
CA SER A 80 -0.72 15.39 -2.27
C SER A 80 -0.22 14.96 -3.65
N GLN A 81 0.91 14.26 -3.76
CA GLN A 81 1.38 13.66 -5.01
C GLN A 81 0.98 12.18 -5.06
N SER A 82 0.42 11.76 -6.19
CA SER A 82 0.11 10.34 -6.42
C SER A 82 1.38 9.57 -6.74
N LEU A 83 1.57 8.43 -6.06
CA LEU A 83 2.68 7.52 -6.26
C LEU A 83 2.14 6.15 -6.72
N GLN A 84 2.97 5.40 -7.44
CA GLN A 84 2.68 4.02 -7.85
C GLN A 84 3.22 2.99 -6.84
N ARG A 85 4.25 3.38 -6.09
CA ARG A 85 4.92 2.54 -5.11
C ARG A 85 5.63 3.39 -4.06
N VAL A 86 5.80 2.84 -2.87
CA VAL A 86 6.44 3.50 -1.74
C VAL A 86 7.20 2.46 -0.91
N GLY A 87 8.38 2.80 -0.40
CA GLY A 87 9.11 1.88 0.49
C GLY A 87 8.43 1.73 1.85
N HIS A 88 8.48 0.53 2.44
CA HIS A 88 7.88 0.26 3.76
C HIS A 88 8.38 1.19 4.87
N SER A 89 9.61 1.72 4.73
CA SER A 89 10.17 2.71 5.66
C SER A 89 9.34 3.98 5.80
N LEU A 90 8.48 4.29 4.82
CA LEU A 90 7.63 5.48 4.81
C LEU A 90 6.22 5.23 5.35
N LEU A 91 5.86 3.98 5.68
CA LEU A 91 4.53 3.66 6.23
C LEU A 91 4.29 4.35 7.57
N GLY A 92 5.34 4.56 8.37
CA GLY A 92 5.27 5.29 9.63
C GLY A 92 5.13 6.81 9.49
N GLU A 93 5.12 7.36 8.28
CA GLU A 93 5.03 8.81 8.08
C GLU A 93 3.59 9.31 7.97
N SER A 94 3.27 10.35 8.75
CA SER A 94 1.93 10.97 8.77
C SER A 94 1.51 11.58 7.43
N ALA A 95 2.47 11.90 6.56
CA ALA A 95 2.22 12.50 5.24
C ALA A 95 1.81 11.47 4.19
N LEU A 96 1.99 10.17 4.45
CA LEU A 96 1.64 9.09 3.53
C LEU A 96 0.19 8.62 3.79
N LYS A 97 -0.64 8.70 2.75
CA LYS A 97 -2.01 8.20 2.75
C LYS A 97 -2.14 7.12 1.69
N VAL A 98 -2.87 6.06 2.04
CA VAL A 98 -3.16 4.95 1.15
C VAL A 98 -4.67 4.86 0.98
N SER A 99 -5.11 4.72 -0.26
CA SER A 99 -6.48 4.41 -0.62
C SER A 99 -6.58 2.91 -0.87
N ILE A 100 -7.54 2.27 -0.22
CA ILE A 100 -7.78 0.83 -0.30
C ILE A 100 -9.21 0.58 -0.77
N GLN A 101 -9.39 -0.44 -1.60
CA GLN A 101 -10.68 -1.03 -1.87
C GLN A 101 -10.90 -2.18 -0.89
N VAL A 102 -11.89 -2.07 -0.02
CA VAL A 102 -12.20 -3.13 0.94
C VAL A 102 -12.72 -4.36 0.20
N LEU A 103 -12.23 -5.52 0.61
CA LEU A 103 -12.63 -6.83 0.11
C LEU A 103 -13.51 -7.52 1.14
N GLY A 104 -14.50 -8.28 0.65
CA GLY A 104 -15.30 -9.13 1.50
C GLY A 104 -14.54 -10.41 1.84
N LEU A 105 -14.76 -10.94 3.04
CA LEU A 105 -14.28 -12.27 3.46
C LEU A 105 -15.45 -13.23 3.58
N ARG A 106 -15.25 -14.46 3.10
CA ARG A 106 -16.19 -15.58 3.30
C ARG A 106 -15.42 -16.88 3.50
N PRO A 107 -16.03 -17.91 4.10
CA PRO A 107 -15.39 -19.20 4.24
C PRO A 107 -14.92 -19.76 2.89
N ALA A 108 -13.72 -20.32 2.85
CA ALA A 108 -13.23 -21.05 1.69
C ALA A 108 -14.00 -22.36 1.53
N THR A 109 -14.34 -22.72 0.30
CA THR A 109 -15.00 -23.99 -0.01
C THR A 109 -13.99 -25.00 -0.54
N SER A 110 -14.37 -26.28 -0.61
CA SER A 110 -13.52 -27.33 -1.21
C SER A 110 -13.16 -27.07 -2.67
N ASP A 111 -13.97 -26.28 -3.38
CA ASP A 111 -13.71 -25.91 -4.77
C ASP A 111 -12.65 -24.80 -4.85
N ASP A 112 -12.57 -23.94 -3.82
CA ASP A 112 -11.59 -22.86 -3.74
C ASP A 112 -10.22 -23.35 -3.26
N ASP A 113 -10.22 -24.30 -2.32
CA ASP A 113 -9.04 -24.94 -1.74
C ASP A 113 -9.28 -26.46 -1.56
N PRO A 114 -8.90 -27.30 -2.54
CA PRO A 114 -9.05 -28.74 -2.45
C PRO A 114 -8.28 -29.38 -1.29
N GLU A 115 -7.17 -28.76 -0.87
CA GLU A 115 -6.34 -29.23 0.24
C GLU A 115 -6.94 -28.86 1.61
N LYS A 116 -7.91 -27.94 1.64
CA LYS A 116 -8.60 -27.45 2.84
C LYS A 116 -7.63 -26.90 3.88
N VAL A 117 -6.59 -26.22 3.40
CA VAL A 117 -5.53 -25.62 4.19
C VAL A 117 -5.94 -24.22 4.68
N HIS A 118 -6.82 -23.55 3.94
CA HIS A 118 -7.29 -22.19 4.18
C HIS A 118 -8.74 -22.16 4.65
N ASP A 119 -9.03 -21.25 5.57
CA ASP A 119 -10.36 -21.11 6.17
C ASP A 119 -11.19 -20.05 5.43
N TRP A 120 -10.53 -19.05 4.84
CA TRP A 120 -11.17 -17.86 4.29
C TRP A 120 -10.69 -17.56 2.89
N ARG A 121 -11.60 -16.95 2.10
CA ARG A 121 -11.26 -16.35 0.81
C ARG A 121 -11.84 -14.96 0.66
N THR A 122 -11.18 -14.15 -0.16
CA THR A 122 -11.71 -12.83 -0.51
C THR A 122 -12.72 -12.88 -1.65
N TYR A 123 -13.54 -11.84 -1.72
CA TYR A 123 -14.37 -11.53 -2.88
C TYR A 123 -14.52 -10.01 -3.03
N THR A 124 -14.72 -9.57 -4.27
CA THR A 124 -15.01 -8.15 -4.55
C THR A 124 -16.37 -7.79 -3.99
N MET A 125 -16.43 -6.73 -3.19
CA MET A 125 -17.68 -6.12 -2.74
C MET A 125 -17.86 -4.75 -3.41
N PRO A 126 -19.11 -4.31 -3.63
CA PRO A 126 -19.40 -2.95 -4.09
C PRO A 126 -19.20 -1.98 -2.92
N CYS A 127 -17.95 -1.78 -2.51
CA CYS A 127 -17.59 -0.88 -1.43
C CYS A 127 -16.83 0.31 -1.98
N GLU A 128 -17.10 1.49 -1.43
CA GLU A 128 -16.32 2.69 -1.70
C GLU A 128 -14.90 2.52 -1.14
N SER A 129 -13.94 3.21 -1.77
CA SER A 129 -12.55 3.16 -1.34
C SER A 129 -12.35 3.95 -0.06
N LEU A 130 -11.57 3.40 0.88
CA LEU A 130 -11.21 4.07 2.12
C LEU A 130 -9.83 4.69 1.98
N THR A 131 -9.69 5.98 2.25
CA THR A 131 -8.37 6.64 2.34
C THR A 131 -7.95 6.77 3.79
N ILE A 132 -6.83 6.14 4.15
CA ILE A 132 -6.32 6.07 5.51
C ILE A 132 -4.84 6.41 5.58
N PRO A 133 -4.33 6.90 6.74
CA PRO A 133 -2.90 7.01 6.98
C PRO A 133 -2.19 5.66 6.84
N ALA A 134 -1.01 5.66 6.22
CA ALA A 134 -0.26 4.43 5.94
C ALA A 134 0.22 3.68 7.19
N TRP A 135 0.31 4.33 8.35
CA TRP A 135 0.72 3.65 9.59
C TRP A 135 -0.37 2.73 10.16
N PHE A 136 -1.61 2.81 9.66
CA PHE A 136 -2.73 1.99 10.10
C PHE A 136 -2.96 0.79 9.17
N ILE A 137 -2.12 0.61 8.16
CA ILE A 137 -2.14 -0.57 7.30
C ILE A 137 -1.00 -1.51 7.66
N GLU A 138 -1.23 -2.80 7.47
CA GLU A 138 -0.18 -3.81 7.42
C GLU A 138 -0.24 -4.50 6.05
N PRO A 139 0.86 -4.50 5.28
CA PRO A 139 0.96 -5.27 4.05
C PRO A 139 0.81 -6.78 4.31
N LEU A 140 0.14 -7.46 3.40
CA LEU A 140 -0.05 -8.91 3.46
C LEU A 140 0.72 -9.61 2.34
N ASP A 141 1.09 -10.86 2.58
CA ASP A 141 1.62 -11.78 1.57
C ASP A 141 0.77 -13.07 1.55
N PRO A 142 -0.47 -12.99 1.03
CA PRO A 142 -1.38 -14.13 1.02
C PRO A 142 -1.10 -15.09 -0.13
N GLU A 143 -1.61 -16.31 0.00
CA GLU A 143 -1.70 -17.21 -1.14
C GLU A 143 -2.79 -16.72 -2.10
N VAL A 144 -2.47 -16.72 -3.39
CA VAL A 144 -3.35 -16.22 -4.45
C VAL A 144 -3.86 -17.38 -5.27
N HIS A 145 -5.19 -17.53 -5.34
CA HIS A 145 -5.79 -18.44 -6.29
C HIS A 145 -5.90 -17.77 -7.66
N THR A 146 -5.17 -18.29 -8.65
CA THR A 146 -5.07 -17.74 -10.02
C THR A 146 -6.17 -18.31 -10.92
N GLY A 147 -7.40 -17.83 -10.72
CA GLY A 147 -8.55 -18.13 -11.56
C GLY A 147 -8.92 -17.00 -12.54
N PRO A 148 -10.01 -17.14 -13.32
CA PRO A 148 -10.54 -16.04 -14.15
C PRO A 148 -10.91 -14.80 -13.32
N LYS A 149 -11.19 -15.00 -12.02
CA LYS A 149 -11.29 -13.93 -11.04
C LYS A 149 -10.38 -14.28 -9.85
N PRO A 150 -9.22 -13.62 -9.70
CA PRO A 150 -8.30 -13.92 -8.62
C PRO A 150 -8.90 -13.57 -7.27
N PHE A 151 -8.52 -14.33 -6.25
CA PHE A 151 -8.84 -14.05 -4.85
C PHE A 151 -7.72 -14.53 -3.94
N TYR A 152 -7.70 -13.97 -2.74
CA TYR A 152 -6.72 -14.28 -1.70
C TYR A 152 -7.28 -15.32 -0.75
N LEU A 153 -6.43 -16.23 -0.30
CA LEU A 153 -6.73 -17.26 0.68
C LEU A 153 -6.04 -16.95 2.01
N PHE A 154 -6.74 -17.22 3.11
CA PHE A 154 -6.24 -16.94 4.46
C PHE A 154 -6.58 -18.04 5.45
N LYS A 155 -5.66 -18.20 6.41
CA LYS A 155 -5.88 -19.00 7.61
C LYS A 155 -6.36 -18.12 8.75
N THR A 156 -7.26 -18.61 9.59
CA THR A 156 -7.78 -17.88 10.75
C THR A 156 -6.67 -17.44 11.70
N PRO A 157 -5.67 -18.28 12.06
CA PRO A 157 -4.58 -17.85 12.94
C PRO A 157 -3.77 -16.69 12.38
N PHE A 158 -3.60 -16.63 11.05
CA PHE A 158 -2.89 -15.53 10.40
C PHE A 158 -3.66 -14.22 10.54
N LEU A 159 -4.96 -14.20 10.26
CA LEU A 159 -5.80 -13.00 10.40
C LEU A 159 -5.85 -12.51 11.86
N ILE A 160 -5.91 -13.44 12.83
CA ILE A 160 -5.86 -13.11 14.26
C ILE A 160 -4.51 -12.47 14.64
N ALA A 161 -3.40 -13.01 14.13
CA ALA A 161 -2.07 -12.46 14.39
C ALA A 161 -1.94 -11.03 13.84
N GLN A 162 -2.40 -10.79 12.61
CA GLN A 162 -2.40 -9.46 12.00
C GLN A 162 -3.29 -8.47 12.77
N THR A 163 -4.46 -8.92 13.21
CA THR A 163 -5.36 -8.11 14.05
C THR A 163 -4.66 -7.69 15.35
N SER A 164 -4.01 -8.63 16.02
CA SER A 164 -3.29 -8.37 17.28
C SER A 164 -2.16 -7.35 17.09
N LEU A 165 -1.42 -7.46 15.98
CA LEU A 165 -0.34 -6.53 15.63
C LEU A 165 -0.86 -5.11 15.37
N LEU A 166 -2.01 -4.97 14.69
CA LEU A 166 -2.63 -3.66 14.47
C LEU A 166 -3.20 -3.06 15.76
N ILE A 167 -3.80 -3.87 16.64
CA ILE A 167 -4.34 -3.41 17.92
C ILE A 167 -3.20 -2.88 18.82
N GLN A 168 -2.03 -3.50 18.81
CA GLN A 168 -0.86 -3.02 19.57
C GLN A 168 -0.35 -1.64 19.11
N ARG A 169 -0.74 -1.18 17.91
CA ARG A 169 -0.36 0.14 17.37
C ARG A 169 -1.37 1.24 17.69
N LEU A 170 -2.55 0.90 18.23
CA LEU A 170 -3.57 1.85 18.68
C LEU A 170 -3.21 2.43 20.06
#